data_AF-M1AJY2-F1
#
_entry.id   AF-M1AJY2-F1
#
_cell.length_a   1.000
_cell.length_b   1.000
_cell.length_c   1.000
_cell.angle_alpha   90.00
_cell.angle_beta   90.00
_cell.angle_gamma   90.00
#
_symmetry.space_group_name_H-M   'P 1'
#
loop_
_entity.id
_entity.type
_entity.pdbx_description
1 polymer ?
#
loop_
_entity_poly.entity_id
_entity_poly.type
_entity_poly.pdbx_seq_one_letter_code
_entity_poly.pdbx_strand_id
1 'polypeptide(L)'
;MELTDVDEALLSCQILAIPYPGRGHINPLMNQCKLIAATSTPNHLLQISFIVIEEWFSFLKSDPKPDNIQFLTISNVIPSEKERSKDFEGFVKAVFTKMEAPVDSILDPM
;
A
#
# COMPACT_ATOMS: atom_id res chain seq x y z
N MET A 1 -18.16 -15.43 42.28
CA MET A 1 -16.92 -15.30 41.50
C MET A 1 -17.31 -14.55 40.26
N GLU A 2 -17.30 -13.22 40.33
CA GLU A 2 -17.65 -12.37 39.21
C GLU A 2 -16.56 -12.53 38.15
N LEU A 3 -16.95 -13.05 36.99
CA LEU A 3 -16.12 -13.02 35.80
C LEU A 3 -16.16 -11.56 35.33
N THR A 4 -15.12 -10.79 35.66
CA THR A 4 -14.87 -9.52 34.98
C THR A 4 -14.55 -9.87 33.54
N ASP A 5 -15.56 -9.74 32.68
CA ASP A 5 -15.40 -9.62 31.24
C ASP A 5 -14.58 -8.34 31.01
N VAL A 6 -13.26 -8.49 30.98
CA VAL A 6 -12.39 -7.42 30.52
C VAL A 6 -12.64 -7.38 29.03
N ASP A 7 -13.50 -6.44 28.62
CA ASP A 7 -13.63 -6.01 27.24
C ASP A 7 -12.23 -5.56 26.78
N GLU A 8 -11.46 -6.50 26.25
CA GLU A 8 -10.17 -6.28 25.64
C GLU A 8 -10.40 -5.32 24.49
N ALA A 9 -10.12 -4.04 24.73
CA ALA A 9 -10.37 -2.97 23.78
C ALA A 9 -9.79 -3.34 22.41
N LEU A 10 -10.68 -3.50 21.44
CA LEU A 10 -10.34 -3.80 20.05
C LEU A 10 -9.44 -2.69 19.51
N LEU A 11 -8.17 -3.00 19.25
CA LEU A 11 -7.23 -2.05 18.66
C LEU A 11 -7.27 -2.22 17.14
N SER A 12 -7.75 -1.19 16.45
CA SER A 12 -7.68 -1.11 14.99
C SER A 12 -6.54 -0.20 14.56
N CYS A 13 -5.73 -0.64 13.60
CA CYS A 13 -4.65 0.14 13.03
C CYS A 13 -4.71 0.07 11.50
N GLN A 14 -4.73 1.25 10.87
CA GLN A 14 -4.65 1.41 9.43
C GLN A 14 -3.21 1.72 9.03
N ILE A 15 -2.65 0.92 8.13
CA ILE A 15 -1.30 1.07 7.60
C ILE A 15 -1.41 1.49 6.13
N LEU A 16 -0.70 2.54 5.77
CA LEU A 16 -0.60 3.02 4.39
C LEU A 16 0.77 2.66 3.85
N ALA A 17 0.81 1.79 2.84
CA ALA A 17 2.04 1.33 2.23
C ALA A 17 2.20 1.95 0.84
N ILE A 18 3.19 2.83 0.68
CA ILE A 18 3.47 3.55 -0.56
C ILE A 18 4.85 3.12 -1.08
N PRO A 19 4.96 2.10 -1.94
CA PRO A 19 6.23 1.69 -2.51
C PRO A 19 6.75 2.69 -3.54
N TYR A 20 8.07 2.76 -3.68
CA TYR A 20 8.68 3.33 -4.88
C TYR A 20 8.22 2.53 -6.12
N PRO A 21 7.80 3.18 -7.21
CA PRO A 21 7.26 2.50 -8.38
C PRO A 21 8.39 1.79 -9.16
N GLY A 22 8.51 0.49 -8.91
CA GLY A 22 9.49 -0.37 -9.54
C GLY A 22 9.41 -1.78 -8.97
N ARG A 23 9.55 -2.80 -9.82
CA ARG A 23 9.33 -4.20 -9.41
C ARG A 23 10.20 -4.61 -8.20
N GLY A 24 11.43 -4.12 -8.17
CA GLY A 24 12.39 -4.37 -7.10
C GLY A 24 12.03 -3.73 -5.75
N HIS A 25 11.10 -2.78 -5.70
CA HIS A 25 10.63 -2.13 -4.48
C HIS A 25 9.21 -2.56 -4.09
N ILE A 26 8.33 -2.70 -5.08
CA ILE A 26 6.93 -3.11 -4.88
C ILE A 26 6.84 -4.52 -4.31
N ASN A 27 7.56 -5.48 -4.90
CA ASN A 27 7.44 -6.88 -4.48
C ASN A 27 7.94 -7.09 -3.04
N PRO A 28 9.11 -6.57 -2.62
CA PRO A 28 9.53 -6.67 -1.23
C PRO A 28 8.57 -5.99 -0.25
N LEU A 29 8.06 -4.79 -0.56
CA LEU A 29 7.11 -4.11 0.33
C LEU A 29 5.79 -4.89 0.44
N MET A 30 5.28 -5.45 -0.66
CA MET A 30 4.08 -6.31 -0.63
C MET A 30 4.32 -7.56 0.23
N ASN A 31 5.49 -8.20 0.11
CA ASN A 31 5.84 -9.35 0.94
C ASN A 31 5.92 -8.98 2.42
N GLN A 32 6.50 -7.82 2.74
CA GLN A 32 6.51 -7.29 4.10
C GLN A 32 5.09 -7.01 4.62
N CYS A 33 4.24 -6.39 3.79
CA CYS A 33 2.84 -6.16 4.13
C CYS A 33 2.09 -7.46 4.39
N LYS A 34 2.34 -8.53 3.62
CA LYS A 34 1.77 -9.86 3.86
C LYS A 34 2.18 -10.44 5.21
N LEU A 35 3.44 -10.27 5.60
CA LEU A 35 3.94 -10.70 6.91
C LEU A 35 3.29 -9.91 8.05
N ILE A 36 3.16 -8.58 7.91
CA ILE A 36 2.49 -7.71 8.89
C ILE A 36 1.00 -8.06 8.97
N ALA A 37 0.32 -8.21 7.84
CA ALA A 37 -1.09 -8.57 7.78
C ALA A 37 -1.37 -9.90 8.51
N ALA A 38 -0.44 -10.86 8.43
CA ALA A 38 -0.54 -12.14 9.12
C ALA A 38 -0.37 -12.06 10.64
N THR A 39 0.13 -10.94 11.20
CA THR A 39 0.18 -10.73 12.66
C THR A 39 -1.09 -10.10 13.22
N SER A 40 -2.09 -9.82 12.39
CA SER A 40 -3.40 -9.36 12.86
C SER A 40 -4.06 -10.44 13.73
N THR A 41 -4.63 -10.02 14.85
CA THR A 41 -5.36 -10.90 15.77
C THR A 41 -6.78 -10.37 16.01
N PRO A 42 -7.70 -11.16 16.60
CA PRO A 42 -9.05 -10.67 16.92
C PRO A 42 -9.07 -9.41 17.81
N ASN A 43 -8.07 -9.21 18.67
CA ASN A 43 -7.98 -8.03 19.54
C ASN A 43 -7.14 -6.91 18.91
N HIS A 44 -6.42 -7.18 17.81
CA HIS A 44 -5.56 -6.23 17.12
C HIS A 44 -5.72 -6.35 15.60
N LEU A 45 -6.66 -5.59 15.05
CA LEU A 45 -7.02 -5.62 13.64
C LEU A 45 -6.11 -4.69 12.84
N LEU A 46 -5.28 -5.28 11.97
CA LEU A 46 -4.42 -4.56 11.04
C LEU A 46 -5.06 -4.52 9.66
N GLN A 47 -5.28 -3.31 9.14
CA GLN A 47 -5.73 -3.07 7.77
C GLN A 47 -4.61 -2.37 7.00
N ILE A 48 -4.27 -2.87 5.81
CA ILE A 48 -3.21 -2.31 4.98
C ILE A 48 -3.81 -1.79 3.67
N SER A 49 -3.65 -0.50 3.41
CA SER A 49 -3.91 0.10 2.10
C SER A 49 -2.60 0.25 1.34
N PHE A 50 -2.44 -0.53 0.28
CA PHE A 50 -1.26 -0.55 -0.58
C PHE A 50 -1.49 0.36 -1.78
N ILE A 51 -0.84 1.52 -1.78
CA ILE A 51 -1.08 2.60 -2.74
C ILE A 51 -0.13 2.46 -3.92
N VAL A 52 -0.67 2.33 -5.13
CA VAL A 52 0.12 2.25 -6.38
C VAL A 52 -0.53 3.10 -7.47
N ILE A 53 0.18 3.35 -8.58
CA ILE A 53 -0.47 3.90 -9.78
C ILE A 53 -1.32 2.82 -10.47
N GLU A 54 -2.28 3.23 -11.30
CA GLU A 54 -3.18 2.33 -12.04
C GLU A 54 -2.43 1.28 -12.90
N GLU A 55 -1.32 1.66 -13.55
CA GLU A 55 -0.49 0.73 -14.32
C GLU A 55 -0.01 -0.43 -13.41
N TRP A 56 0.53 -0.10 -12.24
CA TRP A 56 1.03 -1.10 -11.30
C TRP A 56 -0.09 -1.95 -10.72
N PHE A 57 -1.27 -1.37 -10.45
CA PHE A 57 -2.45 -2.15 -10.08
C PHE A 57 -2.80 -3.19 -11.16
N SER A 58 -2.74 -2.81 -12.44
CA SER A 58 -3.00 -3.74 -13.54
C SER A 58 -2.03 -4.93 -13.57
N PHE A 59 -0.79 -4.74 -13.11
CA PHE A 59 0.22 -5.80 -13.00
C PHE A 59 0.03 -6.70 -11.78
N LEU A 60 -0.57 -6.18 -10.70
CA LEU A 60 -0.62 -6.85 -9.39
C LEU A 60 -2.00 -7.44 -9.05
N LYS A 61 -3.09 -6.96 -9.66
CA LYS A 61 -4.47 -7.29 -9.25
C LYS A 61 -4.83 -8.78 -9.26
N SER A 62 -4.10 -9.60 -10.03
CA SER A 62 -4.28 -11.05 -10.07
C SER A 62 -3.51 -11.79 -8.99
N ASP A 63 -2.55 -11.15 -8.34
CA ASP A 63 -1.68 -11.80 -7.36
C ASP A 63 -2.42 -11.98 -6.03
N PRO A 64 -2.38 -13.19 -5.43
CA PRO A 64 -3.07 -13.44 -4.18
C PRO A 64 -2.45 -12.63 -3.04
N LYS A 65 -3.31 -12.10 -2.18
CA LYS A 65 -2.98 -11.35 -0.97
C LYS A 65 -4.03 -11.62 0.13
N PRO A 66 -3.67 -11.46 1.42
CA PRO A 66 -4.64 -11.47 2.51
C PRO A 66 -5.77 -10.45 2.31
N ASP A 67 -6.95 -10.74 2.88
CA ASP A 67 -8.15 -9.90 2.74
C ASP A 67 -8.00 -8.53 3.42
N ASN A 68 -7.17 -8.46 4.47
CA ASN A 68 -6.83 -7.23 5.17
C ASN A 68 -5.71 -6.42 4.49
N ILE A 69 -5.41 -6.70 3.23
CA ILE A 69 -4.62 -5.83 2.34
C ILE A 69 -5.51 -5.40 1.19
N GLN A 70 -5.71 -4.10 1.00
CA GLN A 70 -6.48 -3.54 -0.11
C GLN A 70 -5.60 -2.65 -0.98
N PHE A 71 -5.90 -2.57 -2.28
CA PHE A 71 -5.22 -1.62 -3.16
C PHE A 71 -5.97 -0.29 -3.17
N LEU A 72 -5.22 0.79 -3.11
CA LEU A 72 -5.69 2.11 -3.51
C LEU A 72 -4.87 2.56 -4.71
N THR A 73 -5.51 3.24 -5.65
CA THR A 73 -4.87 3.64 -6.90
C THR A 73 -4.86 5.14 -7.07
N ILE A 74 -3.70 5.67 -7.46
CA ILE A 74 -3.57 7.03 -8.00
C ILE A 74 -3.45 6.96 -9.53
N SER A 75 -3.76 8.04 -10.22
CA SER A 75 -3.63 8.12 -11.68
C SER A 75 -2.19 7.89 -12.15
N ASN A 76 -2.00 7.49 -13.41
CA ASN A 76 -0.68 7.30 -14.03
C ASN A 76 0.10 8.62 -14.24
N VAL A 77 0.59 9.20 -13.15
CA VAL A 77 1.28 10.52 -13.11
C VAL A 77 2.78 10.43 -13.42
N ILE A 78 3.34 9.22 -13.52
CA ILE A 78 4.75 8.95 -13.85
C ILE A 78 4.87 8.18 -15.17
N PRO A 79 6.05 8.19 -15.82
CA PRO A 79 6.28 7.36 -17.01
C PRO A 79 6.09 5.86 -16.73
N SER A 80 5.69 5.09 -17.74
CA SER A 80 5.48 3.64 -17.63
C SER A 80 6.73 2.90 -17.16
N GLU A 81 6.56 1.87 -16.31
CA GLU A 81 7.62 0.94 -15.92
C GLU A 81 8.35 0.33 -17.13
N LYS A 82 7.62 0.09 -18.24
CA LYS A 82 8.16 -0.54 -19.44
C LYS A 82 9.10 0.37 -20.23
N GLU A 83 8.96 1.68 -20.07
CA GLU A 83 9.67 2.67 -20.88
C GLU A 83 10.60 3.57 -20.07
N ARG A 84 10.58 3.47 -18.74
CA ARG A 84 11.38 4.35 -17.85
C ARG A 84 12.88 4.36 -18.14
N SER A 85 13.42 3.30 -18.75
CA SER A 85 14.85 3.23 -19.10
C SER A 85 15.25 4.19 -20.22
N LYS A 86 14.29 4.66 -21.04
CA LYS A 86 14.54 5.66 -22.09
C LYS A 86 14.93 7.02 -21.50
N ASP A 87 14.44 7.32 -20.29
CA ASP A 87 14.75 8.53 -19.52
C ASP A 87 14.62 8.22 -18.01
N PHE A 88 15.66 7.60 -17.46
CA PHE A 88 15.63 7.17 -16.06
C PHE A 88 15.66 8.36 -15.09
N GLU A 89 16.41 9.42 -15.41
CA GLU A 89 16.47 10.62 -14.59
C GLU A 89 15.11 11.34 -14.56
N GLY A 90 14.47 11.48 -15.73
CA GLY A 90 13.11 12.04 -15.82
C GLY A 90 12.08 11.18 -15.11
N PHE A 91 12.21 9.85 -15.15
CA PHE A 91 11.37 8.95 -14.36
C PHE A 91 11.55 9.20 -12.86
N VAL A 92 12.78 9.18 -12.34
CA VAL A 92 13.07 9.42 -10.92
C VAL A 92 12.53 10.77 -10.48
N LYS A 93 12.76 11.83 -11.27
CA LYS A 93 12.22 13.16 -11.01
C LYS A 93 10.69 13.16 -10.96
N ALA A 94 10.03 12.47 -11.89
CA ALA A 94 8.57 12.36 -11.90
C ALA A 94 8.03 11.66 -10.65
N VAL A 95 8.67 10.57 -10.18
CA VAL A 95 8.29 9.89 -8.94
C VAL A 95 8.32 10.86 -7.76
N PHE A 96 9.41 11.59 -7.58
CA PHE A 96 9.59 12.50 -6.43
C PHE A 96 8.79 13.80 -6.50
N THR A 97 8.17 14.14 -7.64
CA THR A 97 7.49 15.45 -7.81
C THR A 97 6.02 15.34 -8.22
N LYS A 98 5.57 14.18 -8.70
CA LYS A 98 4.22 14.03 -9.24
C LYS A 98 3.32 13.09 -8.45
N MET A 99 3.88 12.24 -7.59
CA MET A 99 3.10 11.29 -6.79
C MET A 99 2.56 11.87 -5.48
N GLU A 100 3.14 12.95 -4.95
CA GLU A 100 2.75 13.57 -3.67
C GLU A 100 1.28 14.02 -3.67
N ALA A 101 0.92 15.01 -4.50
CA ALA A 101 -0.44 15.54 -4.54
C ALA A 101 -1.57 14.48 -4.70
N PRO A 102 -1.48 13.48 -5.60
CA PRO A 102 -2.52 12.46 -5.68
C PRO A 102 -2.51 11.50 -4.48
N VAL A 103 -1.37 11.26 -3.82
CA VAL A 103 -1.34 10.52 -2.56
C VAL A 103 -2.01 11.34 -1.45
N ASP A 104 -1.70 12.63 -1.32
CA ASP A 104 -2.32 13.51 -0.32
C ASP A 104 -3.85 13.53 -0.46
N SER A 105 -4.36 13.53 -1.69
CA SER A 105 -5.81 13.48 -1.93
C SER A 105 -6.49 12.20 -1.40
N ILE A 106 -5.73 11.12 -1.23
CA ILE A 106 -6.19 9.87 -0.59
C ILE A 106 -6.11 10.00 0.94
N LEU A 107 -5.11 10.71 1.46
CA LEU A 107 -4.86 10.86 2.90
C LEU A 107 -5.80 11.86 3.58
N ASP A 108 -6.13 12.96 2.90
CA ASP A 108 -6.99 14.03 3.44
C ASP A 108 -8.34 13.56 4.02
N PRO A 109 -9.07 12.60 3.42
CA PRO A 109 -10.34 12.11 3.96
C PRO A 109 -10.21 10.96 4.98
N MET A 110 -9.00 10.50 5.33
CA MET A 110 -8.78 9.33 6.22
C MET A 110 -8.75 9.66 7.71
#